data_AF-X1P6W3-F1
#
_entry.id   AF-X1P6W3-F1
#
_cell.length_a   1.000
_cell.length_b   1.000
_cell.length_c   1.000
_cell.angle_alpha   90.00
_cell.angle_beta   90.00
_cell.angle_gamma   90.00
#
_symmetry.space_group_name_H-M   'P 1'
#
loop_
_entity.id
_entity.type
_entity.pdbx_description
1 polymer ?
#
loop_
_entity_poly.entity_id
_entity_poly.type
_entity_poly.pdbx_seq_one_letter_code
_entity_poly.pdbx_strand_id
1 'polypeptide(L)' 'MKRKFIQYTLKYLAKLILWRYKPLIIGVTGSVGKTSTKETIYTVLRKRFRAERNIFNLNTEIGMPLTIIRGKD' A
#
# COMPACT_ATOMS: atom_id res chain seq x y z
N MET A 1 23.60 -7.19 -3.58
CA MET A 1 22.94 -8.11 -4.54
C MET A 1 21.62 -8.68 -3.99
N LYS A 2 21.61 -9.33 -2.83
CA LYS A 2 20.41 -9.97 -2.22
C LYS A 2 19.22 -9.01 -1.96
N ARG A 3 19.48 -7.79 -1.46
CA ARG A 3 18.41 -6.80 -1.17
C ARG A 3 17.65 -6.34 -2.41
N LYS A 4 18.36 -6.04 -3.50
CA LYS A 4 17.74 -5.67 -4.78
C LYS A 4 16.89 -6.82 -5.34
N PHE A 5 17.38 -8.06 -5.25
CA PHE A 5 16.62 -9.23 -5.66
C PHE A 5 15.27 -9.32 -4.92
N ILE A 6 15.28 -9.18 -3.59
CA ILE A 6 14.05 -9.16 -2.77
C ILE A 6 13.12 -8.02 -3.17
N GLN A 7 13.65 -6.82 -3.40
CA GLN A 7 12.83 -5.67 -3.83
C GLN A 7 12.16 -5.94 -5.19
N TYR A 8 12.89 -6.51 -6.15
CA TYR A 8 12.36 -6.85 -7.47
C TYR A 8 11.28 -7.92 -7.39
N THR A 9 11.50 -9.00 -6.63
CA THR A 9 10.51 -10.07 -6.48
C THR A 9 9.24 -9.58 -5.80
N LEU A 10 9.35 -8.82 -4.71
CA LEU A 10 8.20 -8.24 -4.02
C LEU A 10 7.43 -7.26 -4.91
N LYS A 11 8.14 -6.40 -5.65
CA LYS A 11 7.52 -5.47 -6.60
C LYS A 11 6.76 -6.20 -7.69
N TYR A 12 7.31 -7.31 -8.21
CA TYR A 12 6.65 -8.13 -9.21
C TYR A 12 5.37 -8.77 -8.68
N LEU A 13 5.42 -9.38 -7.49
CA LEU A 13 4.24 -9.97 -6.85
C LEU A 13 3.16 -8.92 -6.55
N ALA A 14 3.54 -7.76 -6.03
CA ALA A 14 2.60 -6.67 -5.79
C ALA A 14 1.91 -6.20 -7.08
N LYS A 15 2.64 -6.11 -8.20
CA LYS A 15 2.05 -5.78 -9.51
C LYS A 15 1.04 -6.83 -9.96
N LEU A 16 1.34 -8.13 -9.79
CA LEU A 16 0.41 -9.20 -10.14
C LEU A 16 -0.90 -9.12 -9.33
N ILE A 17 -0.80 -8.83 -8.03
CA ILE A 17 -1.97 -8.66 -7.16
C ILE A 17 -2.81 -7.47 -7.61
N LEU A 18 -2.20 -6.31 -7.85
CA LEU A 18 -2.92 -5.13 -8.34
C LEU A 18 -3.59 -5.39 -9.70
N TRP A 19 -2.93 -6.14 -10.59
CA TRP A 19 -3.48 -6.50 -11.88
C TRP A 19 -4.66 -7.47 -11.77
N ARG A 20 -4.60 -8.44 -10.86
CA ARG A 20 -5.66 -9.43 -10.62
C ARG A 20 -6.91 -8.83 -9.97
N TYR A 21 -6.73 -8.05 -8.90
CA TYR A 21 -7.85 -7.56 -8.09
C TYR A 21 -8.37 -6.18 -8.50
N LYS A 22 -7.58 -5.41 -9.28
CA LYS A 22 -7.92 -4.06 -9.76
C LYS A 22 -8.58 -3.18 -8.68
N PRO A 23 -7.99 -3.06 -7.48
CA PRO A 23 -8.60 -2.27 -6.40
C PRO A 23 -8.61 -0.79 -6.76
N LEU A 24 -9.48 -0.02 -6.10
CA LEU A 24 -9.41 1.44 -6.14
C LEU A 24 -8.15 1.91 -5.40
N ILE A 25 -7.30 2.68 -6.08
CA ILE A 25 -6.05 3.21 -5.52
C ILE A 25 -6.21 4.71 -5.24
N ILE A 26 -5.94 5.12 -4.00
CA ILE A 26 -6.00 6.52 -3.56
C ILE A 26 -4.58 6.99 -3.22
N GLY A 27 -4.05 7.92 -4.02
CA GLY A 27 -2.76 8.57 -3.77
C GLY A 27 -2.92 9.82 -2.91
N VAL A 28 -2.17 9.92 -1.81
CA VAL A 28 -2.14 11.11 -0.94
C VAL A 28 -0.79 11.79 -1.06
N THR A 29 -0.78 13.06 -1.50
CA THR A 29 0.42 13.89 -1.70
C THR A 29 0.30 15.23 -0.96
N GLY A 30 1.38 16.01 -0.93
CA GLY A 30 1.44 17.34 -0.30
C GLY A 30 2.60 17.49 0.68
N SER A 31 2.97 18.72 1.03
CA SER A 31 4.10 18.97 1.95
C SER A 31 3.75 18.66 3.42
N VAL A 32 2.49 18.86 3.81
CA VAL A 32 1.99 18.70 5.18
C VAL A 32 0.72 17.86 5.16
N GLY A 33 0.39 17.19 6.26
CA GLY A 33 -0.91 16.53 6.45
C GLY A 33 -1.07 15.13 5.83
N LYS A 34 -0.17 14.68 4.94
CA LYS A 34 -0.25 13.37 4.24
C LYS A 34 -0.63 12.19 5.14
N THR A 35 0.05 12.03 6.27
CA THR A 35 -0.19 10.92 7.20
C THR A 35 -1.60 11.03 7.78
N SER A 36 -1.97 12.18 8.35
CA SER A 36 -3.30 12.40 8.92
C SER A 36 -4.41 12.19 7.89
N THR A 37 -4.24 12.71 6.67
CA THR A 37 -5.21 12.55 5.57
C THR A 37 -5.38 11.07 5.19
N LYS A 38 -4.29 10.31 5.04
CA LYS A 38 -4.36 8.87 4.77
C LYS A 38 -5.08 8.12 5.90
N GLU A 39 -4.84 8.49 7.14
CA GLU A 39 -5.47 7.88 8.32
C GLU A 39 -6.98 8.12 8.35
N THR A 40 -7.41 9.36 8.09
CA THR A 40 -8.82 9.75 8.02
C THR A 40 -9.54 9.02 6.88
N ILE A 41 -8.96 9.02 5.67
CA ILE A 41 -9.54 8.30 4.51
C ILE A 41 -9.76 6.82 4.85
N TYR A 42 -8.75 6.15 5.39
CA TYR A 42 -8.87 4.75 5.80
C TYR A 42 -9.95 4.54 6.86
N THR A 43 -10.01 5.41 7.87
CA THR A 43 -10.98 5.31 8.97
C THR A 43 -12.43 5.41 8.49
N VAL A 44 -12.68 6.23 7.47
CA VAL A 44 -14.00 6.38 6.85
C VAL A 44 -14.30 5.18 5.93
N LEU A 45 -13.39 4.85 5.02
CA LEU A 45 -13.64 3.82 4.00
C LEU A 45 -13.73 2.41 4.58
N ARG A 46 -12.94 2.08 5.62
CA ARG A 46 -12.97 0.75 6.25
C ARG A 46 -14.32 0.37 6.86
N LYS A 47 -15.22 1.35 7.08
CA LYS A 47 -16.57 1.10 7.61
C LYS A 47 -17.47 0.39 6.61
N ARG A 48 -17.20 0.53 5.30
CA ARG A 48 -18.06 0.01 4.23
C ARG A 48 -17.32 -0.82 3.20
N PHE A 49 -16.01 -0.62 3.05
CA PHE A 49 -15.18 -1.30 2.08
C PHE A 49 -14.01 -2.00 2.78
N ARG A 50 -13.51 -3.07 2.17
CA ARG A 50 -12.22 -3.66 2.52
C ARG A 50 -11.11 -2.71 2.03
N ALA A 51 -10.85 -1.70 2.83
CA ALA A 51 -9.82 -0.70 2.60
C ALA A 51 -8.53 -1.14 3.30
N GLU A 52 -7.40 -0.92 2.65
CA GLU A 52 -6.07 -1.17 3.20
C GLU A 52 -5.20 0.07 3.01
N ARG A 53 -4.20 0.21 3.88
CA ARG A 53 -3.23 1.31 3.81
C ARG A 53 -1.87 0.85 4.30
N ASN A 54 -0.82 1.57 3.92
CA ASN A 54 0.46 1.34 4.57
C ASN A 54 0.37 1.80 6.03
N ILE A 55 1.00 1.04 6.93
CA ILE A 55 1.11 1.38 8.36
C ILE A 55 2.42 2.15 8.55
N PHE A 56 2.39 3.29 9.23
CA PHE A 56 3.55 4.15 9.51
C PHE A 56 4.30 4.65 8.26
N ASN A 57 5.64 4.67 8.31
CA ASN A 57 6.54 5.13 7.25
C ASN A 57 7.04 3.98 6.37
N LEU A 58 6.17 3.03 6.04
CA LEU A 58 6.48 1.94 5.11
C LEU A 58 6.38 2.42 3.64
N ASN A 59 6.82 3.65 3.35
CA ASN A 59 6.93 4.22 2.00
C ASN A 59 8.23 3.76 1.29
N THR A 60 8.80 2.64 1.71
CA THR A 60 10.04 2.10 1.18
C THR A 60 9.77 1.11 0.04
N GLU A 61 10.78 0.83 -0.76
CA GLU A 61 10.73 -0.15 -1.86
C GLU A 61 10.36 -1.58 -1.42
N ILE A 62 10.36 -1.86 -0.12
CA ILE A 62 9.94 -3.13 0.47
C ILE A 62 8.57 -2.98 1.15
N GLY A 63 8.38 -1.90 1.92
CA GLY A 63 7.16 -1.69 2.71
C GLY A 63 5.90 -1.55 1.86
N MET A 64 5.99 -0.86 0.72
CA MET A 64 4.84 -0.68 -0.16
C MET A 64 4.40 -1.99 -0.84
N PRO A 65 5.28 -2.77 -1.48
CA PRO A 65 4.91 -4.10 -1.99
C PRO A 65 4.33 -5.03 -0.93
N LEU A 66 4.89 -5.05 0.28
CA LEU A 66 4.37 -5.89 1.37
C LEU A 66 2.97 -5.47 1.83
N THR A 67 2.67 -4.17 1.83
CA THR A 67 1.32 -3.67 2.15
C THR A 67 0.29 -4.20 1.14
N ILE A 68 0.64 -4.23 -0.14
CA ILE A 68 -0.22 -4.75 -1.21
C ILE A 68 -0.38 -6.27 -1.07
N ILE A 69 0.70 -6.99 -0.78
CA ILE A 69 0.69 -8.47 -0.66
C ILE A 69 -0.09 -8.92 0.58
N ARG A 70 0.00 -8.19 1.70
CA ARG A 70 -0.67 -8.56 2.95
C ARG A 70 -2.18 -8.52 2.85
N GLY A 71 -2.75 -7.72 1.94
CA GLY A 71 -4.17 -7.36 1.83
C GLY A 71 -5.08 -8.34 2.57
N LYS A 72 -5.44 -8.00 3.81
CA LYS A 72 -6.02 -8.97 4.76
C LYS A 72 -7.42 -9.34 4.30
N ASP A 73 -7.76 -10.62 4.27
CA ASP A 73 -9.08 -11.17 3.84
C ASP A 73 -10.32 -10.43 4.38
#